data_AF-A0A3N1VAD3-F1
#
_entry.id   AF-A0A3N1VAD3-F1
#
_cell.length_a   1.000
_cell.length_b   1.000
_cell.length_c   1.000
_cell.angle_alpha   90.00
_cell.angle_beta   90.00
_cell.angle_gamma   90.00
#
_symmetry.space_group_name_H-M   'P 1'
#
loop_
_entity.id
_entity.type
_entity.pdbx_description
1 polymer ?
#
loop_
_entity_poly.entity_id
_entity_poly.type
_entity_poly.pdbx_seq_one_letter_code
_entity_poly.pdbx_strand_id
1 'polypeptide(L)'
;MRDGLQAYCRDCQAEHYKQRQEAKGRTVRVKIPVPSGHKRCPQCGEIKPHTEWERNKTSSDGWASYCRECRAQRNRASYFKRHYGITEAERDHMIAAQGGNCLLCQAAPAEHVDHDHQTGKVRGVLCFSCNAALGQFKDRPDVMRRAAAYVEGNLWKPTIAAQGVYRQPS
;
A
#
# COMPACT_ATOMS: atom_id res chain seq x y z
N MET A 1 48.35 1.49 20.51
CA MET A 1 47.00 2.06 20.30
C MET A 1 46.86 2.35 18.82
N ARG A 2 45.78 1.93 18.15
CA ARG A 2 45.53 2.36 16.77
C ARG A 2 45.09 3.82 16.81
N ASP A 3 45.73 4.66 16.03
CA ASP A 3 45.55 6.12 15.94
C ASP A 3 44.15 6.58 15.49
N GLY A 4 43.27 5.64 15.10
CA GLY A 4 41.91 5.94 14.65
C GLY A 4 41.85 6.55 13.25
N LEU A 5 42.99 6.64 12.56
CA LEU A 5 43.09 7.14 11.20
C LEU A 5 42.81 6.02 10.20
N GLN A 6 42.25 6.39 9.05
CA GLN A 6 42.09 5.45 7.94
C GLN A 6 43.43 5.17 7.29
N ALA A 7 43.65 3.92 6.86
CA ALA A 7 44.87 3.48 6.17
C ALA A 7 45.06 4.10 4.77
N TYR A 8 44.04 4.79 4.25
CA TYR A 8 44.04 5.40 2.93
C TYR A 8 43.54 6.85 3.04
N CYS A 9 43.97 7.70 2.11
CA CYS A 9 43.41 9.04 1.98
C CYS A 9 41.91 8.98 1.61
N ARG A 10 41.19 10.09 1.80
CA ARG A 10 39.74 10.17 1.54
C ARG A 10 39.38 9.81 0.10
N ASP A 11 40.20 10.19 -0.87
CA ASP A 11 39.94 9.95 -2.30
C ASP A 11 40.12 8.47 -2.65
N CYS A 12 41.22 7.85 -2.19
CA CYS A 12 41.42 6.41 -2.34
C CYS A 12 40.32 5.60 -1.64
N GLN A 13 39.88 6.05 -0.47
CA GLN A 13 38.77 5.41 0.24
C GLN A 13 37.45 5.53 -0.52
N ALA A 14 37.16 6.69 -1.11
CA ALA A 14 35.95 6.95 -1.89
C ALA A 14 35.93 6.11 -3.19
N GLU A 15 37.05 6.03 -3.88
CA GLU A 15 37.20 5.21 -5.09
C GLU A 15 37.06 3.71 -4.77
N HIS A 16 37.74 3.24 -3.72
CA HIS A 16 37.58 1.86 -3.26
C HIS A 16 36.13 1.55 -2.81
N TYR A 17 35.43 2.51 -2.20
CA TYR A 17 34.01 2.36 -1.91
C TYR A 17 33.18 2.24 -3.20
N LYS A 18 33.45 3.09 -4.20
CA LYS A 18 32.77 3.08 -5.49
C LYS A 18 32.91 1.74 -6.20
N GLN A 19 34.14 1.26 -6.38
CA GLN A 19 34.44 -0.02 -7.01
C GLN A 19 33.73 -1.18 -6.30
N ARG A 20 33.71 -1.19 -4.96
CA ARG A 20 33.00 -2.22 -4.19
C ARG A 20 31.47 -2.17 -4.34
N GLN A 21 30.86 -1.01 -4.56
CA GLN A 21 29.42 -0.93 -4.83
C GLN A 21 29.11 -1.36 -6.28
N GLU A 22 29.94 -0.96 -7.24
CA GLU A 22 29.80 -1.34 -8.65
C GLU A 22 29.94 -2.86 -8.83
N ALA A 23 30.89 -3.50 -8.15
CA ALA A 23 31.02 -4.96 -8.12
C ALA A 23 29.77 -5.67 -7.55
N LYS A 24 28.93 -4.97 -6.77
CA LYS A 24 27.64 -5.46 -6.25
C LYS A 24 26.46 -5.05 -7.15
N GLY A 25 26.70 -4.50 -8.33
CA GLY A 25 25.67 -4.00 -9.25
C GLY A 25 24.92 -2.77 -8.72
N ARG A 26 25.50 -2.03 -7.75
CA ARG A 26 24.89 -0.84 -7.17
C ARG A 26 25.50 0.42 -7.74
N THR A 27 24.66 1.39 -8.08
CA THR A 27 25.11 2.72 -8.50
C THR A 27 25.43 3.58 -7.29
N VAL A 28 26.62 4.21 -7.30
CA VAL A 28 26.99 5.18 -6.26
C VAL A 28 26.39 6.54 -6.58
N ARG A 29 25.68 7.11 -5.62
CA ARG A 29 25.06 8.42 -5.76
C ARG A 29 26.14 9.51 -5.83
N VAL A 30 26.19 10.22 -6.95
CA VAL A 30 27.04 11.40 -7.12
C VAL A 30 26.53 12.55 -6.25
N LYS A 31 27.45 13.18 -5.50
CA LYS A 31 27.16 14.41 -4.74
C LYS A 31 27.20 15.59 -5.71
N ILE A 32 26.05 16.23 -5.91
CA ILE A 32 25.92 17.42 -6.74
C ILE A 32 25.87 18.63 -5.79
N PRO A 33 26.65 19.70 -6.03
CA PRO A 33 26.53 20.94 -5.28
C PRO A 33 25.09 21.48 -5.36
N VAL A 34 24.52 21.83 -4.21
CA VAL A 34 23.17 22.43 -4.12
C VAL A 34 23.26 23.70 -3.27
N PRO A 35 22.42 24.72 -3.52
CA PRO A 35 22.36 25.90 -2.68
C PRO A 35 22.04 25.56 -1.22
N SER A 36 22.42 26.44 -0.29
CA SER A 36 22.02 26.29 1.11
C SER A 36 20.50 26.21 1.24
N GLY A 37 20.02 25.36 2.15
CA GLY A 37 18.59 25.13 2.33
C GLY A 37 17.90 24.32 1.22
N HIS A 38 18.67 23.77 0.26
CA HIS A 38 18.14 22.96 -0.84
C HIS A 38 18.68 21.54 -0.82
N LYS A 39 17.93 20.62 -1.44
CA LYS A 39 18.33 19.23 -1.61
C LYS A 39 17.92 18.75 -2.99
N ARG A 40 18.68 17.80 -3.55
CA ARG A 40 18.32 17.12 -4.80
C ARG A 40 17.57 15.83 -4.52
N CYS A 41 16.40 15.64 -5.12
CA CYS A 41 15.67 14.37 -5.06
C CYS A 41 16.34 13.34 -5.99
N PRO A 42 16.67 12.12 -5.53
CA PRO A 42 17.28 11.10 -6.38
C PRO A 42 16.30 10.45 -7.38
N GLN A 43 14.98 10.64 -7.21
CA GLN A 43 13.97 10.10 -8.11
C GLN A 43 13.66 11.04 -9.27
N CYS A 44 13.18 12.27 -9.01
CA CYS A 44 12.88 13.23 -10.07
C CYS A 44 14.10 14.04 -10.52
N GLY A 45 15.18 14.04 -9.75
CA GLY A 45 16.41 14.75 -10.10
C GLY A 45 16.41 16.27 -9.85
N GLU A 46 15.27 16.84 -9.45
CA GLU A 46 15.12 18.26 -9.18
C GLU A 46 15.80 18.69 -7.87
N ILE A 47 16.30 19.93 -7.86
CA ILE A 47 16.79 20.63 -6.67
C ILE A 47 15.64 21.50 -6.16
N LYS A 48 15.15 21.23 -4.95
CA LYS A 48 14.05 21.98 -4.32
C LYS A 48 14.48 22.47 -2.93
N PRO A 49 13.80 23.46 -2.33
CA PRO A 49 14.05 23.89 -0.95
C PRO A 49 13.61 22.83 0.07
N HIS A 50 14.25 22.76 1.25
CA HIS A 50 13.96 21.79 2.32
C HIS A 50 12.49 21.72 2.75
N THR A 51 11.68 22.75 2.48
CA THR A 51 10.22 22.73 2.69
C THR A 51 9.53 21.59 1.93
N GLU A 52 10.10 21.16 0.80
CA GLU A 52 9.63 20.05 -0.02
C GLU A 52 10.07 18.67 0.50
N TRP A 53 10.68 18.61 1.70
CA TRP A 53 11.06 17.36 2.38
C TRP A 53 10.33 17.21 3.70
N GLU A 54 10.21 15.95 4.13
CA GLU A 54 9.84 15.61 5.49
C GLU A 54 11.09 15.49 6.36
N ARG A 55 10.94 15.75 7.67
CA ARG A 55 12.01 15.56 8.64
C ARG A 55 12.26 14.08 8.85
N ASN A 56 13.54 13.70 8.88
CA ASN A 56 13.96 12.37 9.27
C ASN A 56 15.12 12.46 10.27
N LYS A 57 14.82 12.19 11.54
CA LYS A 57 15.79 12.29 12.64
C LYS A 57 16.95 11.29 12.52
N THR A 58 16.78 10.21 11.76
CA THR A 58 17.84 9.20 11.56
C THR A 58 18.75 9.51 10.37
N SER A 59 18.37 10.47 9.51
CA SER A 59 19.22 10.91 8.41
C SER A 59 20.31 11.83 8.91
N SER A 60 21.52 11.69 8.37
CA SER A 60 22.66 12.56 8.69
C SER A 60 22.40 14.04 8.41
N ASP A 61 21.53 14.34 7.44
CA ASP A 61 21.13 15.70 7.08
C ASP A 61 19.79 16.13 7.68
N GLY A 62 19.14 15.27 8.48
CA GLY A 62 17.86 15.57 9.12
C GLY A 62 16.63 15.53 8.21
N TRP A 63 16.78 15.19 6.92
CA TRP A 63 15.70 15.19 5.92
C TRP A 63 15.51 13.83 5.25
N ALA A 64 14.30 13.55 4.80
CA ALA A 64 14.00 12.36 4.02
C ALA A 64 14.89 12.26 2.75
N SER A 65 15.07 11.05 2.22
CA SER A 65 15.90 10.82 1.03
C SER A 65 15.26 11.34 -0.26
N TYR A 66 13.92 11.40 -0.30
CA TYR A 66 13.11 11.81 -1.45
C TYR A 66 12.30 13.05 -1.06
N CYS A 67 11.96 13.89 -2.05
CA CYS A 67 10.98 14.97 -1.83
C CYS A 67 9.61 14.38 -1.47
N ARG A 68 8.75 15.18 -0.86
CA ARG A 68 7.40 14.81 -0.39
C ARG A 68 6.60 14.10 -1.47
N GLU A 69 6.60 14.65 -2.67
CA GLU A 69 5.86 14.11 -3.82
C GLU A 69 6.36 12.72 -4.24
N CYS A 70 7.66 12.57 -4.51
CA CYS A 70 8.25 11.28 -4.88
C CYS A 70 8.09 10.23 -3.76
N ARG A 71 8.14 10.67 -2.50
CA ARG A 71 7.89 9.80 -1.34
C ARG A 71 6.44 9.34 -1.32
N ALA A 72 5.48 10.23 -1.53
CA ALA A 72 4.06 9.89 -1.60
C ALA A 72 3.78 8.89 -2.73
N GLN A 73 4.34 9.12 -3.92
CA GLN A 73 4.24 8.18 -5.06
C GLN A 73 4.78 6.78 -4.70
N ARG A 74 5.97 6.70 -4.09
CA ARG A 74 6.56 5.43 -3.65
C ARG A 74 5.73 4.73 -2.57
N ASN A 75 5.23 5.51 -1.60
CA ASN A 75 4.37 4.99 -0.54
C ASN A 75 3.09 4.40 -1.14
N ARG A 76 2.47 5.09 -2.10
CA ARG A 76 1.28 4.59 -2.83
C ARG A 76 1.57 3.31 -3.61
N ALA A 77 2.66 3.28 -4.37
CA ALA A 77 3.04 2.09 -5.15
C ALA A 77 3.34 0.88 -4.25
N SER A 78 3.99 1.09 -3.11
CA SER A 78 4.30 0.02 -2.15
C SER A 78 3.12 -0.40 -1.27
N TYR A 79 2.16 0.50 -1.05
CA TYR A 79 0.99 0.24 -0.21
C TYR A 79 0.18 -0.96 -0.73
N PHE A 80 -0.20 -0.93 -2.02
CA PHE A 80 -0.98 -2.01 -2.62
C PHE A 80 -0.23 -3.33 -2.63
N LYS A 81 1.07 -3.28 -2.96
CA LYS A 81 1.92 -4.48 -2.98
C LYS A 81 2.03 -5.12 -1.60
N ARG A 82 2.14 -4.31 -0.54
CA ARG A 82 2.31 -4.80 0.84
C ARG A 82 0.99 -5.33 1.43
N HIS A 83 -0.13 -4.69 1.16
CA HIS A 83 -1.41 -5.04 1.78
C HIS A 83 -2.21 -6.07 0.99
N TYR A 84 -2.10 -6.04 -0.35
CA TYR A 84 -2.96 -6.82 -1.24
C TYR A 84 -2.19 -7.69 -2.24
N GLY A 85 -0.85 -7.60 -2.26
CA GLY A 85 -0.02 -8.36 -3.20
C GLY A 85 -0.12 -7.92 -4.66
N ILE A 86 -0.81 -6.80 -4.94
CA ILE A 86 -1.01 -6.26 -6.29
C ILE A 86 -0.36 -4.89 -6.47
N THR A 87 -0.13 -4.52 -7.72
CA THR A 87 0.31 -3.20 -8.16
C THR A 87 -0.87 -2.25 -8.33
N GLU A 88 -0.57 -0.96 -8.40
CA GLU A 88 -1.57 0.06 -8.74
C GLU A 88 -2.17 -0.16 -10.13
N ALA A 89 -1.35 -0.56 -11.11
CA ALA A 89 -1.83 -0.87 -12.46
C ALA A 89 -2.80 -2.05 -12.49
N GLU A 90 -2.54 -3.10 -11.70
CA GLU A 90 -3.48 -4.23 -11.56
C GLU A 90 -4.80 -3.80 -10.92
N ARG A 91 -4.76 -2.91 -9.91
CA ARG A 91 -5.99 -2.29 -9.36
C ARG A 91 -6.77 -1.55 -10.44
N ASP A 92 -6.10 -0.69 -11.20
CA ASP A 92 -6.75 0.13 -12.23
C ASP A 92 -7.34 -0.74 -13.35
N HIS A 93 -6.65 -1.82 -13.72
CA HIS A 93 -7.18 -2.81 -14.64
C HIS A 93 -8.45 -3.50 -14.10
N MET A 94 -8.50 -3.87 -12.82
CA MET A 94 -9.71 -4.42 -12.21
C MET A 94 -10.87 -3.41 -12.22
N ILE A 95 -10.61 -2.15 -11.88
CA ILE A 95 -11.63 -1.09 -11.91
C ILE A 95 -12.17 -0.93 -13.34
N ALA A 96 -11.30 -0.88 -14.34
CA ALA A 96 -11.70 -0.78 -15.74
C ALA A 96 -12.50 -2.01 -16.21
N ALA A 97 -12.08 -3.22 -15.84
CA ALA A 97 -12.79 -4.45 -16.15
C ALA A 97 -14.20 -4.51 -15.53
N GLN A 98 -14.42 -3.83 -14.40
CA GLN A 98 -15.73 -3.65 -13.77
C GLN A 98 -16.55 -2.48 -14.36
N GLY A 99 -16.06 -1.80 -15.40
CA GLY A 99 -16.70 -0.61 -15.97
C GLY A 99 -16.66 0.60 -15.05
N GLY A 100 -15.70 0.67 -14.11
CA GLY A 100 -15.56 1.75 -13.13
C GLY A 100 -16.48 1.64 -11.91
N ASN A 101 -17.39 0.66 -11.89
CA ASN A 101 -18.42 0.52 -10.86
C ASN A 101 -18.13 -0.62 -9.89
N CYS A 102 -18.66 -0.49 -8.68
CA CYS A 102 -18.62 -1.50 -7.62
C CYS A 102 -19.13 -2.83 -8.14
N LEU A 103 -18.34 -3.90 -7.95
CA LEU A 103 -18.69 -5.24 -8.43
C LEU A 103 -20.00 -5.78 -7.83
N LEU A 104 -20.35 -5.36 -6.61
CA LEU A 104 -21.55 -5.85 -5.90
C LEU A 104 -22.82 -5.07 -6.26
N CYS A 105 -22.83 -3.74 -6.06
CA CYS A 105 -24.05 -2.96 -6.26
C CYS A 105 -24.17 -2.37 -7.66
N GLN A 106 -23.07 -2.27 -8.42
CA GLN A 106 -23.00 -1.65 -9.75
C GLN A 106 -23.53 -0.21 -9.85
N ALA A 107 -23.83 0.43 -8.73
CA ALA A 107 -24.48 1.74 -8.65
C ALA A 107 -23.57 2.85 -8.09
N ALA A 108 -22.35 2.50 -7.70
CA ALA A 108 -21.37 3.42 -7.12
C ALA A 108 -19.96 3.11 -7.63
N PRO A 109 -19.03 4.08 -7.60
CA PRO A 109 -17.66 3.87 -8.06
C PRO A 109 -16.93 2.74 -7.31
N ALA A 110 -16.09 2.00 -8.03
CA ALA A 110 -15.18 1.01 -7.45
C ALA A 110 -13.91 1.70 -6.94
N GLU A 111 -13.74 1.73 -5.62
CA GLU A 111 -12.66 2.50 -4.96
C GLU A 111 -11.83 1.66 -3.98
N HIS A 112 -12.43 0.64 -3.36
CA HIS A 112 -11.84 -0.11 -2.26
C HIS A 112 -11.52 -1.54 -2.70
N VAL A 113 -10.26 -1.94 -2.60
CA VAL A 113 -9.83 -3.31 -2.92
C VAL A 113 -10.36 -4.27 -1.84
N ASP A 114 -11.26 -5.16 -2.23
CA ASP A 114 -11.79 -6.22 -1.40
C ASP A 114 -10.91 -7.47 -1.51
N HIS A 115 -10.63 -8.10 -0.38
CA HIS A 115 -9.76 -9.27 -0.30
C HIS A 115 -10.27 -10.24 0.76
N ASP A 116 -9.99 -11.51 0.54
CA ASP A 116 -10.29 -12.54 1.51
C ASP A 116 -9.35 -12.44 2.72
N HIS A 117 -9.91 -12.26 3.92
CA HIS A 117 -9.13 -12.05 5.14
C HIS A 117 -8.37 -13.30 5.64
N GLN A 118 -8.62 -14.49 5.07
CA GLN A 118 -7.91 -15.73 5.44
C GLN A 118 -6.71 -15.99 4.52
N THR A 119 -6.90 -15.76 3.22
CA THR A 119 -5.93 -16.09 2.16
C THR A 119 -5.19 -14.87 1.63
N GLY A 120 -5.69 -13.66 1.88
CA GLY A 120 -5.17 -12.42 1.31
C GLY A 120 -5.48 -12.24 -0.18
N LYS A 121 -6.23 -13.17 -0.79
CA LYS A 121 -6.54 -13.11 -2.22
C LYS A 121 -7.52 -11.97 -2.51
N VAL A 122 -7.14 -11.09 -3.42
CA VAL A 122 -8.02 -10.02 -3.93
C VAL A 122 -9.21 -10.63 -4.66
N ARG A 123 -10.43 -10.17 -4.30
CA ARG A 123 -11.70 -10.63 -4.88
C ARG A 123 -12.23 -9.65 -5.94
N GLY A 124 -11.99 -8.36 -5.75
CA GLY A 124 -12.42 -7.31 -6.67
C GLY A 124 -12.29 -5.92 -6.04
N VAL A 125 -12.90 -4.92 -6.67
CA VAL A 125 -12.93 -3.54 -6.15
C VAL A 125 -14.38 -3.11 -5.91
N LEU A 126 -14.66 -2.63 -4.70
CA LEU A 126 -16.00 -2.30 -4.23
C LEU A 126 -16.12 -0.81 -3.91
N CYS A 127 -17.36 -0.32 -3.77
CA CYS A 127 -17.59 0.96 -3.13
C CYS A 127 -17.42 0.84 -1.61
N PHE A 128 -17.24 1.97 -0.92
CA PHE A 128 -17.08 2.03 0.53
C PHE A 128 -18.18 1.27 1.29
N SER A 129 -19.45 1.49 0.94
CA SER A 129 -20.60 0.92 1.65
C SER A 129 -20.69 -0.60 1.48
N CYS A 130 -20.47 -1.12 0.28
CA CYS A 130 -20.49 -2.57 0.04
C CYS A 130 -19.34 -3.27 0.74
N ASN A 131 -18.12 -2.71 0.67
CA ASN A 131 -16.96 -3.24 1.36
C ASN A 131 -17.18 -3.27 2.88
N ALA A 132 -17.69 -2.17 3.45
CA ALA A 132 -18.02 -2.10 4.87
C ALA A 132 -19.10 -3.13 5.27
N ALA A 133 -20.14 -3.30 4.45
CA ALA A 133 -21.18 -4.29 4.70
C ALA A 133 -20.64 -5.72 4.76
N LEU A 134 -19.73 -6.11 3.84
CA LEU A 134 -19.06 -7.42 3.92
C LEU A 134 -18.33 -7.61 5.26
N GLY A 135 -17.62 -6.57 5.71
CA GLY A 135 -16.97 -6.55 7.01
C GLY A 135 -17.94 -6.66 8.20
N GLN A 136 -19.10 -6.00 8.14
CA GLN A 136 -20.14 -6.10 9.18
C GLN A 136 -20.72 -7.51 9.28
N PHE A 137 -20.86 -8.20 8.14
CA PHE A 137 -21.23 -9.61 8.10
C PHE A 137 -20.05 -10.55 8.39
N LYS A 138 -18.85 -10.01 8.66
CA LYS A 138 -17.61 -10.77 8.93
C LYS A 138 -17.29 -11.79 7.85
N ASP A 139 -17.54 -11.43 6.59
CA ASP A 139 -17.38 -12.32 5.43
C ASP A 139 -18.14 -13.66 5.55
N ARG A 140 -19.25 -13.72 6.30
CA ARG A 140 -20.03 -14.94 6.52
C ARG A 140 -21.14 -15.12 5.49
N PRO A 141 -21.00 -16.02 4.48
CA PRO A 141 -22.00 -16.17 3.44
C PRO A 141 -23.32 -16.74 3.98
N ASP A 142 -23.27 -17.54 5.05
CA ASP A 142 -24.45 -18.09 5.71
C ASP A 142 -25.35 -16.98 6.28
N VAL A 143 -24.76 -15.93 6.87
CA VAL A 143 -25.51 -14.79 7.40
C VAL A 143 -26.07 -13.95 6.27
N MET A 144 -25.29 -13.70 5.22
CA MET A 144 -25.71 -12.90 4.06
C MET A 144 -26.91 -13.53 3.35
N ARG A 145 -26.92 -14.86 3.15
CA ARG A 145 -28.09 -15.55 2.57
C ARG A 145 -29.35 -15.40 3.42
N ARG A 146 -29.21 -15.42 4.76
CA ARG A 146 -30.34 -15.19 5.67
C ARG A 146 -30.82 -13.75 5.65
N ALA A 147 -29.92 -12.79 5.52
CA ALA A 147 -30.26 -11.38 5.35
C ALA A 147 -31.01 -11.14 4.03
N ALA A 148 -30.58 -11.76 2.93
CA ALA A 148 -31.29 -11.70 1.65
C ALA A 148 -32.71 -12.26 1.77
N ALA A 149 -32.86 -13.48 2.31
CA ALA A 149 -34.17 -14.08 2.55
C ALA A 149 -35.09 -13.21 3.43
N TYR A 150 -34.53 -12.60 4.48
CA TYR A 150 -35.28 -11.70 5.36
C TYR A 150 -35.85 -10.47 4.62
N VAL A 151 -35.05 -9.84 3.76
CA VAL A 151 -35.46 -8.65 2.99
C VAL A 151 -36.44 -8.99 1.86
N GLU A 152 -36.32 -10.18 1.26
CA GLU A 152 -37.23 -10.68 0.21
C GLU A 152 -38.63 -11.03 0.74
N GLY A 153 -38.89 -10.85 2.03
CA GLY A 153 -40.19 -11.18 2.62
C GLY A 153 -40.42 -12.69 2.77
N ASN A 154 -39.37 -13.51 2.59
CA ASN A 154 -39.36 -14.88 3.07
C ASN A 154 -39.29 -14.80 4.60
N LEU A 155 -40.44 -14.55 5.23
CA LEU A 155 -40.63 -14.43 6.67
C LEU A 155 -40.04 -15.67 7.33
N TRP A 156 -38.79 -15.55 7.74
CA TRP A 156 -38.12 -16.59 8.46
C TRP A 156 -38.85 -16.70 9.80
N LYS A 157 -39.60 -17.79 9.98
CA LYS A 157 -40.18 -18.21 11.26
C LYS A 157 -39.25 -19.26 11.88
N PRO A 158 -38.08 -18.89 12.44
CA PRO A 158 -37.23 -19.86 13.08
C PRO A 158 -37.90 -20.38 14.35
N THR A 159 -38.07 -21.69 14.43
CA THR A 159 -38.08 -22.37 15.73
C THR A 159 -36.63 -22.50 16.15
N ILE A 160 -36.24 -21.83 17.23
CA ILE A 160 -34.90 -21.99 17.81
C ILE A 160 -34.85 -23.40 18.40
N ALA A 161 -34.08 -24.30 17.76
CA ALA A 161 -33.87 -25.65 18.27
C ALA A 161 -32.76 -25.67 19.33
N ALA A 162 -31.74 -24.82 19.16
CA ALA A 162 -30.66 -24.54 20.11
C ALA A 162 -29.97 -23.21 19.72
N GLN A 163 -29.10 -22.67 20.58
CA GLN A 163 -28.30 -21.47 20.23
C GLN A 163 -27.50 -21.72 18.94
N GLY A 164 -27.75 -20.88 17.91
CA GLY A 164 -27.09 -20.98 16.61
C GLY A 164 -27.63 -22.04 15.66
N VAL A 165 -28.62 -22.85 16.07
CA VAL A 165 -29.24 -23.88 15.23
C VAL A 165 -30.69 -23.52 14.94
N TYR A 166 -30.96 -23.26 13.67
CA TYR A 166 -32.28 -22.87 13.19
C TYR A 166 -32.86 -23.97 12.32
N ARG A 167 -34.10 -24.39 12.59
CA ARG A 167 -34.87 -25.22 11.67
C ARG A 167 -35.58 -24.32 10.67
N GLN A 168 -35.51 -24.66 9.39
CA GLN A 168 -36.35 -24.01 8.38
C GLN A 168 -37.81 -24.41 8.65
N PRO A 169 -38.78 -23.48 8.52
CA PRO A 169 -40.19 -23.85 8.55
C PRO A 169 -40.47 -24.81 7.39
N SER A 170 -41.19 -25.89 7.70
CA SER A 170 -41.73 -26.83 6.72
C SER A 170 -42.68 -26.16 5.75
#